data_AF-A0A2R6KQM9-F1
#
_entry.id   AF-A0A2R6KQM9-F1
#
_cell.length_a   1.000
_cell.length_b   1.000
_cell.length_c   1.000
_cell.angle_alpha   90.00
_cell.angle_beta   90.00
_cell.angle_gamma   90.00
#
_symmetry.space_group_name_H-M   'P 1'
#
loop_
_entity.id
_entity.type
_entity.pdbx_description
1 polymer ?
#
loop_
_entity_poly.entity_id
_entity_poly.type
_entity_poly.pdbx_seq_one_letter_code
_entity_poly.pdbx_strand_id
1 'polypeptide(L)'
;MSQHPDWFRGADAAILSHLSDERPTYVPIIANRLGMPTEYTERRVERLVEDDLIEPVSAEVVYRITERGERFLQDYTEREGAPEAGLVAGN
;
A
#
# COMPACT_ATOMS: atom_id res chain seq x y z
N MET A 1 2.72 -21.43 2.56
CA MET A 1 2.23 -20.69 3.73
C MET A 1 2.70 -19.27 3.55
N SER A 2 1.82 -18.36 3.20
CA SER A 2 2.17 -16.96 2.98
C SER A 2 2.70 -16.39 4.30
N GLN A 3 3.96 -15.92 4.31
CA GLN A 3 4.64 -15.42 5.53
C GLN A 3 4.26 -13.96 5.85
N HIS A 4 3.32 -13.40 5.10
CA HIS A 4 2.74 -12.09 5.41
C HIS A 4 1.64 -12.28 6.45
N PRO A 5 1.45 -11.33 7.39
CA PRO A 5 0.39 -11.42 8.38
C PRO A 5 -0.98 -11.59 7.71
N ASP A 6 -1.91 -12.28 8.37
CA ASP A 6 -3.28 -12.54 7.86
C ASP A 6 -4.08 -11.26 7.52
N TRP A 7 -3.65 -10.10 8.02
CA TRP A 7 -4.26 -8.82 7.72
C TRP A 7 -3.81 -8.23 6.38
N PHE A 8 -2.65 -8.65 5.85
CA PHE A 8 -2.01 -8.08 4.66
C PHE A 8 -2.69 -8.60 3.38
N ARG A 9 -3.10 -7.68 2.52
CA ARG A 9 -3.93 -7.93 1.34
C ARG A 9 -3.18 -7.51 0.08
N GLY A 10 -3.64 -7.99 -1.09
CA GLY A 10 -3.12 -7.52 -2.39
C GLY A 10 -3.23 -6.00 -2.57
N ALA A 11 -4.27 -5.38 -2.00
CA ALA A 11 -4.41 -3.92 -1.95
C ALA A 11 -3.25 -3.22 -1.22
N ASP A 12 -2.70 -3.82 -0.16
CA ASP A 12 -1.55 -3.27 0.56
C ASP A 12 -0.29 -3.35 -0.27
N ALA A 13 -0.04 -4.52 -0.88
CA ALA A 13 1.07 -4.70 -1.80
C ALA A 13 0.99 -3.73 -2.99
N ALA A 14 -0.22 -3.47 -3.49
CA ALA A 14 -0.43 -2.50 -4.57
C ALA A 14 -0.13 -1.05 -4.12
N ILE A 15 -0.49 -0.68 -2.89
CA ILE A 15 -0.11 0.61 -2.30
C ILE A 15 1.41 0.72 -2.17
N LEU A 16 2.07 -0.31 -1.64
CA LEU A 16 3.54 -0.34 -1.52
C LEU A 16 4.21 -0.22 -2.89
N SER A 17 3.76 -0.99 -3.88
CA SER A 17 4.26 -0.94 -5.25
C SER A 17 4.12 0.46 -5.85
N HIS A 18 2.94 1.05 -5.72
CA HIS A 18 2.70 2.41 -6.20
C HIS A 18 3.63 3.43 -5.55
N LEU A 19 3.84 3.34 -4.24
CA LEU A 19 4.73 4.26 -3.51
C LEU A 19 6.22 3.98 -3.73
N SER A 20 6.60 2.79 -4.19
CA SER A 20 7.99 2.48 -4.58
C SER A 20 8.37 3.06 -5.93
N ASP A 21 7.39 3.21 -6.84
CA ASP A 21 7.60 3.74 -8.18
C ASP A 21 7.50 5.28 -8.24
N GLU A 22 6.83 5.88 -7.26
CA GLU A 22 6.43 7.29 -7.27
C GLU A 22 7.11 8.12 -6.17
N ARG A 23 7.06 9.45 -6.33
CA ARG A 23 7.38 10.37 -5.24
C ARG A 23 6.37 10.22 -4.08
N PRO A 24 6.68 10.71 -2.86
CA PRO A 24 5.72 10.69 -1.77
C PRO A 24 4.36 11.24 -2.21
N THR A 25 3.27 10.48 -1.98
CA THR A 25 1.97 10.71 -2.63
C THR A 25 0.80 10.74 -1.64
N TYR A 26 -0.23 11.52 -1.97
CA TYR A 26 -1.47 11.66 -1.20
C TYR A 26 -2.43 10.47 -1.36
N VAL A 27 -3.16 10.13 -0.30
CA VAL A 27 -4.16 9.04 -0.29
C VAL A 27 -5.18 9.13 -1.44
N PRO A 28 -5.78 10.29 -1.77
CA PRO A 28 -6.71 10.38 -2.89
C PRO A 28 -6.08 10.04 -4.24
N ILE A 29 -4.79 10.32 -4.43
CA ILE A 29 -4.06 9.97 -5.66
C ILE A 29 -3.81 8.47 -5.70
N ILE A 30 -3.37 7.87 -4.58
CA ILE A 30 -3.18 6.41 -4.45
C ILE A 30 -4.49 5.69 -4.77
N ALA A 31 -5.60 6.12 -4.15
CA ALA A 31 -6.93 5.56 -4.35
C ALA A 31 -7.36 5.61 -5.83
N ASN A 32 -7.19 6.78 -6.47
CA ASN A 32 -7.54 6.97 -7.87
C ASN A 32 -6.70 6.08 -8.81
N ARG A 33 -5.38 6.00 -8.58
CA ARG A 33 -4.46 5.22 -9.41
C ARG A 33 -4.68 3.72 -9.31
N LEU A 34 -5.02 3.26 -8.11
CA LEU A 34 -5.26 1.84 -7.82
C LEU A 34 -6.73 1.43 -8.00
N GLY A 35 -7.62 2.35 -8.39
CA GLY A 35 -9.04 2.06 -8.57
C GLY A 35 -9.75 1.65 -7.27
N MET A 36 -9.30 2.17 -6.12
CA MET A 36 -9.83 1.82 -4.80
C MET A 36 -10.72 2.95 -4.24
N PRO A 37 -11.75 2.63 -3.44
CA PRO A 37 -12.48 3.65 -2.69
C PRO A 37 -11.55 4.42 -1.74
N THR A 38 -11.70 5.75 -1.65
CA THR A 38 -10.84 6.60 -0.82
C THR A 38 -10.86 6.16 0.65
N GLU A 39 -12.04 5.98 1.25
CA GLU A 39 -12.15 5.54 2.65
C GLU A 39 -11.50 4.17 2.91
N TYR A 40 -11.57 3.26 1.92
CA TYR A 40 -10.89 1.98 2.03
C TYR A 40 -9.38 2.16 1.98
N THR A 41 -8.89 3.01 1.08
CA THR A 41 -7.48 3.35 0.92
C THR A 41 -6.93 3.99 2.19
N GLU A 42 -7.66 4.92 2.81
CA GLU A 42 -7.32 5.56 4.08
C GLU A 42 -7.09 4.51 5.17
N ARG A 43 -8.04 3.60 5.38
CA ARG A 43 -7.90 2.51 6.37
C ARG A 43 -6.70 1.59 6.10
N ARG A 44 -6.38 1.34 4.82
CA ARG A 44 -5.19 0.54 4.46
C ARG A 44 -3.90 1.32 4.75
N VAL A 45 -3.85 2.60 4.38
CA VAL A 45 -2.72 3.50 4.64
C VAL A 45 -2.45 3.65 6.14
N GLU A 46 -3.48 3.88 6.96
CA GLU A 46 -3.35 3.91 8.42
C GLU A 46 -2.71 2.63 8.95
N ARG A 47 -3.19 1.48 8.48
CA ARG A 47 -2.63 0.18 8.89
C ARG A 47 -1.17 0.01 8.48
N LEU A 48 -0.81 0.44 7.27
CA LEU A 48 0.57 0.38 6.76
C LEU A 48 1.51 1.30 7.55
N VAL A 49 1.02 2.45 8.03
CA VAL A 49 1.77 3.34 8.92
C VAL A 49 1.97 2.69 10.29
N GLU A 50 0.92 2.09 10.88
CA GLU A 50 1.02 1.38 12.16
C GLU A 50 2.08 0.27 12.16
N ASP A 51 2.24 -0.42 11.02
CA ASP A 51 3.21 -1.51 10.83
C ASP A 51 4.58 -1.06 10.25
N ASP A 52 4.83 0.26 10.19
CA ASP A 52 6.08 0.88 9.72
C ASP A 52 6.46 0.51 8.27
N LEU A 53 5.46 0.28 7.42
CA LEU A 53 5.67 -0.06 6.01
C LEU A 53 5.66 1.18 5.11
N ILE A 54 4.96 2.23 5.54
CA ILE A 54 4.97 3.55 4.92
C ILE A 54 5.02 4.61 6.02
N GLU A 55 5.44 5.82 5.69
CA GLU A 55 5.49 6.92 6.66
C GLU A 55 5.00 8.25 6.06
N PRO A 56 4.38 9.12 6.87
CA PRO A 56 3.98 10.46 6.45
C PRO A 56 5.20 11.41 6.38
N VAL A 57 5.23 12.28 5.37
CA VAL A 57 6.24 13.34 5.26
C VAL A 57 5.63 14.67 5.76
N SER A 58 6.29 15.32 6.71
CA SER A 58 5.68 16.23 7.69
C SER A 58 5.34 17.66 7.24
N ALA A 59 5.07 17.93 5.96
CA ALA A 59 4.68 19.28 5.49
C ALA A 59 3.34 19.31 4.76
N GLU A 60 3.03 18.24 4.04
CA GLU A 60 1.75 17.96 3.41
C GLU A 60 1.63 16.45 3.55
N VAL A 61 0.57 15.90 4.15
CA VAL A 61 0.50 14.47 4.51
C VAL A 61 0.47 13.60 3.25
N VAL A 62 1.66 13.39 2.70
CA VAL A 62 2.01 12.49 1.62
C VAL A 62 2.76 11.32 2.23
N TYR A 63 2.58 10.15 1.65
CA TYR A 63 3.16 8.92 2.16
C TYR A 63 4.30 8.48 1.26
N ARG A 64 5.38 7.98 1.86
CA ARG A 64 6.44 7.27 1.16
C ARG A 64 6.60 5.88 1.74
N ILE A 65 7.08 4.95 0.92
CA ILE A 65 7.45 3.63 1.39
C ILE A 65 8.69 3.72 2.29
N THR A 66 8.73 2.91 3.35
CA THR A 66 9.93 2.73 4.18
C THR A 66 10.82 1.63 3.61
N GLU A 67 12.07 1.52 4.05
CA GLU A 67 12.93 0.37 3.68
C GLU A 67 12.31 -0.97 4.11
N ARG A 68 11.55 -0.98 5.21
CA ARG A 68 10.82 -2.16 5.67
C ARG A 68 9.69 -2.50 4.70
N GLY A 69 8.94 -1.51 4.24
CA GLY A 69 7.92 -1.66 3.21
C GLY A 69 8.49 -2.20 1.90
N GLU A 70 9.65 -1.71 1.46
CA GLU A 70 10.31 -2.20 0.24
C GLU A 70 10.65 -3.68 0.32
N ARG A 71 11.27 -4.11 1.43
CA ARG A 71 11.56 -5.54 1.67
C ARG A 71 10.29 -6.36 1.69
N PHE A 72 9.22 -5.83 2.29
CA PHE A 72 7.94 -6.52 2.39
C PHE A 72 7.29 -6.71 1.01
N LEU A 73 7.35 -5.68 0.16
CA LEU A 73 6.86 -5.71 -1.21
C LEU A 73 7.65 -6.72 -2.05
N GLN A 74 8.98 -6.70 -1.99
CA GLN A 74 9.82 -7.66 -2.70
C GLN A 74 9.45 -9.10 -2.34
N ASP A 75 9.39 -9.38 -1.03
CA ASP A 75 9.01 -10.67 -0.49
C ASP A 75 7.62 -11.13 -0.96
N TYR A 76 6.67 -10.20 -1.09
CA TYR A 76 5.34 -10.47 -1.64
C TYR A 76 5.41 -10.79 -3.13
N THR A 77 6.08 -9.96 -3.92
CA THR A 77 6.16 -10.10 -5.38
C THR A 77 6.84 -11.39 -5.81
N GLU A 78 7.88 -11.82 -5.09
CA GLU A 78 8.56 -13.09 -5.35
C GLU A 78 7.64 -14.31 -5.14
N ARG A 79 6.64 -14.20 -4.26
CA ARG A 79 5.78 -15.32 -3.84
C ARG A 79 4.44 -15.35 -4.56
N GLU A 80 3.79 -14.20 -4.63
CA GLU A 80 2.41 -14.04 -5.09
C GLU A 80 2.34 -13.40 -6.49
N GLY A 81 3.45 -12.83 -6.98
CA GLY A 81 3.53 -12.16 -8.28
C GLY A 81 3.24 -10.66 -8.22
N ALA A 82 2.95 -10.05 -9.37
CA ALA A 82 2.66 -8.61 -9.44
C ALA A 82 1.41 -8.28 -8.60
N PRO A 83 1.47 -7.25 -7.73
CA PRO A 83 0.35 -6.92 -6.86
C PRO A 83 -0.81 -6.34 -7.66
N GLU A 84 -2.00 -6.89 -7.43
CA GLU A 84 -3.25 -6.35 -7.96
C GLU A 84 -4.06 -5.76 -6.80
N ALA A 85 -4.39 -4.47 -6.92
CA ALA A 85 -5.40 -3.85 -6.07
C ALA A 85 -6.74 -4.49 -6.44
N GLY A 86 -7.08 -5.60 -5.78
CA GLY A 86 -8.27 -6.38 -6.08
C GLY A 86 -9.50 -5.46 -6.22
N LEU A 87 -10.29 -5.68 -7.27
CA LEU A 87 -11.53 -4.93 -7.53
C LEU A 87 -12.39 -4.94 -6.27
N VAL A 88 -12.48 -3.80 -5.59
CA VAL A 88 -13.52 -3.60 -4.60
C VAL A 88 -14.81 -3.50 -5.39
N ALA A 89 -15.55 -4.60 -5.49
CA ALA A 89 -16.91 -4.58 -6.00
C ALA A 89 -17.65 -3.49 -5.22
N GLY A 90 -18.04 -2.42 -5.93
CA GLY A 90 -18.85 -1.36 -5.36
C GLY A 90 -20.13 -1.97 -4.79
N ASN A 91 -20.37 -1.72 -3.51
CA ASN A 91 -21.68 -1.85 -2.89
C ASN A 91 -22.21 -0.45 -2.64
#